data_AF-A0A940VXI6-F1
#
_entry.id   AF-A0A940VXI6-F1
#
_cell.length_a   1.000
_cell.length_b   1.000
_cell.length_c   1.000
_cell.angle_alpha   90.00
_cell.angle_beta   90.00
_cell.angle_gamma   90.00
#
_symmetry.space_group_name_H-M   'P 1'
#
loop_
_entity.id
_entity.type
_entity.pdbx_description
1 polymer ?
#
loop_
_entity_poly.entity_id
_entity_poly.type
_entity_poly.pdbx_seq_one_letter_code
_entity_poly.pdbx_strand_id
1 'polypeptide(L)'
;MEKATLKILSIDPWLRSYEKDLELRMSRYRDVKKSILGENGSLKEFANGHNFFGFHPTSDGWYYREWAPAAEALFLLGDFNGWDRYSHPLIRKEGGIWEIFLPGKETLVHASRVKVRVRARGTERDRIPLYIRRVIQDPATHDFSGQIWAPQSTYKWKNKKFRVDKTSPPFIYETHIGMAQEKEAIGTYKEFETYILPMVKSLGYNTVQIMAIMEHPYYASFGYHVSNYFAASSWFGTPEELKSLIDTAHGMGIAVLMDIVQSHAVKNIAEGINKFDGTTHQFFHAGKRGEHSAWDSKLFNYGKHEVIHFLLSNIKFWMEEYHFDGFRFDGVTSMIYNDHGLGTSFDDYGKYFSMNTDIEALNYLQLANDLIKEIRPDSISIAGCRIFGSRPCRSRMRTGTCTSFGTNCPQAVLVKNALATRNLMIRRWWGIRRLFSEWPTKKCIGKWTKQAKIFSSTGRLHSTR
;
A
#
# COMPACT_ATOMS: atom_id res chain seq x y z
N MET A 1 -15.31 16.89 -36.98
CA MET A 1 -15.16 16.98 -35.51
C MET A 1 -13.71 17.25 -35.21
N GLU A 2 -13.38 18.39 -34.62
CA GLU A 2 -12.01 18.71 -34.20
C GLU A 2 -11.54 17.67 -33.19
N LYS A 3 -10.43 16.98 -33.48
CA LYS A 3 -9.82 16.00 -32.58
C LYS A 3 -9.33 16.77 -31.36
N ALA A 4 -9.95 16.55 -30.20
CA ALA A 4 -9.57 17.25 -28.97
C ALA A 4 -8.08 17.01 -28.65
N THR A 5 -7.25 18.03 -28.85
CA THR A 5 -5.81 17.94 -28.62
C THR A 5 -5.52 17.69 -27.14
N LEU A 6 -4.64 16.73 -26.84
CA LEU A 6 -4.24 16.44 -25.46
C LEU A 6 -3.56 17.66 -24.85
N LYS A 7 -4.12 18.20 -23.75
CA LYS A 7 -3.58 19.39 -23.06
C LYS A 7 -2.10 19.28 -22.70
N ILE A 8 -1.59 18.07 -22.47
CA ILE A 8 -0.17 17.88 -22.13
C ILE A 8 0.78 18.31 -23.26
N LEU A 9 0.33 18.27 -24.53
CA LEU A 9 1.14 18.67 -25.68
C LEU A 9 1.38 20.17 -25.74
N SER A 10 0.54 20.99 -25.08
CA SER A 10 0.79 22.43 -24.93
C SER A 10 1.73 22.73 -23.76
N ILE A 11 1.74 21.87 -22.73
CA ILE A 11 2.65 21.97 -21.58
C ILE A 11 4.07 21.54 -21.98
N ASP A 12 4.17 20.45 -22.74
CA ASP A 12 5.45 19.92 -23.21
C ASP A 12 5.40 19.54 -24.70
N PRO A 13 5.79 20.45 -25.61
CA PRO A 13 5.75 20.20 -27.05
C PRO A 13 6.64 19.05 -27.53
N TRP A 14 7.63 18.61 -26.76
CA TRP A 14 8.53 17.50 -27.11
C TRP A 14 7.81 16.15 -27.14
N LEU A 15 6.62 16.08 -26.54
CA LEU A 15 5.76 14.90 -26.56
C LEU A 15 5.03 14.68 -27.88
N ARG A 16 5.07 15.64 -28.82
CA ARG A 16 4.37 15.50 -30.12
C ARG A 16 4.80 14.26 -30.89
N SER A 17 6.08 13.88 -30.81
CA SER A 17 6.60 12.65 -31.43
C SER A 17 5.94 11.37 -30.88
N TYR A 18 5.32 11.44 -29.70
CA TYR A 18 4.68 10.32 -29.00
C TYR A 18 3.17 10.50 -28.86
N GLU A 19 2.55 11.45 -29.58
CA GLU A 19 1.13 11.76 -29.48
C GLU A 19 0.24 10.52 -29.69
N LYS A 20 0.57 9.66 -30.67
CA LYS A 20 -0.17 8.42 -30.92
C LYS A 20 -0.13 7.44 -29.74
N ASP A 21 1.02 7.35 -29.05
CA ASP A 21 1.17 6.50 -27.87
C ASP A 21 0.35 7.05 -26.69
N LEU A 22 0.31 8.38 -26.54
CA LEU A 22 -0.54 9.05 -25.55
C LEU A 22 -2.03 8.85 -25.83
N GLU A 23 -2.44 8.98 -27.09
CA GLU A 23 -3.81 8.71 -27.53
C GLU A 23 -4.22 7.27 -27.26
N LEU A 24 -3.34 6.30 -27.55
CA LEU A 24 -3.56 4.89 -27.26
C LEU A 24 -3.79 4.68 -25.76
N ARG A 25 -2.93 5.22 -24.90
CA ARG A 25 -3.07 5.08 -23.45
C ARG A 25 -4.38 5.67 -22.94
N MET A 26 -4.74 6.86 -23.39
CA MET A 26 -6.01 7.48 -23.01
C MET A 26 -7.22 6.69 -23.53
N SER A 27 -7.12 6.10 -24.73
CA SER A 27 -8.16 5.19 -25.24
C SER A 27 -8.29 3.96 -24.36
N ARG A 28 -7.18 3.28 -24.06
CA ARG A 28 -7.18 2.07 -23.20
C ARG A 28 -7.71 2.36 -21.81
N TYR A 29 -7.32 3.50 -21.23
CA TYR A 29 -7.86 3.96 -19.96
C TYR A 29 -9.39 4.10 -20.00
N ARG A 30 -9.94 4.75 -21.03
CA ARG A 30 -11.38 4.93 -21.20
C ARG A 30 -12.09 3.59 -21.44
N ASP A 31 -11.50 2.70 -22.23
CA ASP A 31 -12.06 1.38 -22.51
C ASP A 31 -12.18 0.55 -21.22
N VAL A 32 -11.11 0.51 -20.41
CA VAL A 32 -11.12 -0.19 -19.12
C VAL A 32 -12.08 0.47 -18.14
N LYS A 33 -12.12 1.81 -18.08
CA LYS A 33 -13.09 2.52 -17.24
C LYS A 33 -14.53 2.19 -17.64
N LYS A 34 -14.83 2.16 -18.95
CA LYS A 34 -16.15 1.78 -19.46
C LYS A 34 -16.47 0.31 -19.20
N SER A 35 -15.50 -0.61 -19.30
CA SER A 35 -15.73 -2.04 -19.08
C SER A 35 -16.09 -2.37 -17.64
N ILE A 36 -15.56 -1.63 -16.66
CA ILE A 36 -15.83 -1.87 -15.23
C ILE A 36 -17.01 -1.05 -14.70
N LEU A 37 -17.31 0.12 -15.29
CA LEU A 37 -18.36 1.02 -14.79
C LEU A 37 -19.65 1.00 -15.64
N GLY A 38 -19.60 0.50 -16.87
CA GLY A 38 -20.65 0.77 -17.85
C GLY A 38 -20.68 2.24 -18.26
N GLU A 39 -21.84 2.74 -18.73
CA GLU A 39 -21.96 4.10 -19.27
C GLU A 39 -22.07 5.19 -18.19
N ASN A 40 -22.70 4.88 -17.04
CA ASN A 40 -23.01 5.85 -15.99
C ASN A 40 -22.48 5.43 -14.60
N GLY A 41 -21.59 4.44 -14.52
CA GLY A 41 -21.07 3.97 -13.24
C GLY A 41 -20.05 4.92 -12.59
N SER A 42 -19.93 4.80 -11.28
CA SER A 42 -19.01 5.58 -10.44
C SER A 42 -17.88 4.70 -9.92
N LEU A 43 -16.65 5.22 -9.89
CA LEU A 43 -15.54 4.48 -9.29
C LEU A 43 -15.76 4.27 -7.80
N LYS A 44 -16.39 5.24 -7.13
CA LYS A 44 -16.75 5.12 -5.72
C LYS A 44 -17.71 3.95 -5.49
N GLU A 45 -18.71 3.76 -6.35
CA GLU A 45 -19.65 2.64 -6.22
C GLU A 45 -19.03 1.29 -6.62
N PHE A 46 -18.11 1.30 -7.60
CA PHE A 46 -17.34 0.12 -7.97
C PHE A 46 -16.40 -0.34 -6.86
N ALA A 47 -15.69 0.58 -6.19
CA ALA A 47 -14.65 0.27 -5.20
C ALA A 47 -15.19 -0.15 -3.82
N ASN A 48 -16.25 -0.96 -3.76
CA ASN A 48 -16.97 -1.34 -2.53
C ASN A 48 -16.59 -2.72 -1.96
N GLY A 49 -15.46 -3.30 -2.37
CA GLY A 49 -15.06 -4.64 -1.96
C GLY A 49 -15.00 -4.84 -0.45
N HIS A 50 -14.51 -3.87 0.33
CA HIS A 50 -14.47 -3.95 1.80
C HIS A 50 -15.84 -3.85 2.48
N ASN A 51 -16.88 -3.44 1.76
CA ASN A 51 -18.27 -3.41 2.23
C ASN A 51 -19.04 -4.70 1.89
N PHE A 52 -18.48 -5.56 1.04
CA PHE A 52 -19.12 -6.82 0.61
C PHE A 52 -18.34 -8.06 1.07
N PHE A 53 -17.03 -8.09 0.85
CA PHE A 53 -16.12 -9.17 1.22
C PHE A 53 -15.59 -9.03 2.65
N GLY A 54 -15.11 -10.14 3.22
CA GLY A 54 -14.70 -10.21 4.61
C GLY A 54 -15.89 -10.47 5.54
N PHE A 55 -15.77 -10.05 6.80
CA PHE A 55 -16.75 -10.29 7.85
C PHE A 55 -17.68 -9.10 8.02
N HIS A 56 -18.99 -9.35 7.93
CA HIS A 56 -20.02 -8.33 8.02
C HIS A 56 -21.10 -8.73 9.03
N PRO A 57 -21.24 -8.01 10.15
CA PRO A 57 -22.29 -8.30 11.12
C PRO A 57 -23.66 -7.88 10.58
N THR A 58 -24.70 -8.63 10.95
CA THR A 58 -26.11 -8.32 10.70
C THR A 58 -26.91 -8.36 12.01
N SER A 59 -28.22 -8.14 11.94
CA SER A 59 -29.13 -8.33 13.09
C SER A 59 -29.11 -9.76 13.62
N ASP A 60 -28.99 -10.74 12.71
CA ASP A 60 -29.24 -12.15 13.00
C ASP A 60 -27.97 -12.99 13.04
N GLY A 61 -26.81 -12.41 12.72
CA GLY A 61 -25.56 -13.15 12.63
C GLY A 61 -24.46 -12.41 11.89
N TRP A 62 -23.65 -13.17 11.14
CA TRP A 62 -22.52 -12.66 10.38
C TRP A 62 -22.50 -13.27 8.98
N TYR A 63 -22.24 -12.44 7.97
CA TYR A 63 -21.80 -12.92 6.68
C TYR A 63 -20.28 -12.91 6.61
N TYR A 64 -19.71 -14.01 6.15
CA TYR A 64 -18.33 -14.05 5.67
C TYR A 64 -18.32 -14.35 4.18
N ARG A 65 -17.66 -13.50 3.40
CA ARG A 65 -17.53 -13.65 1.95
C ARG A 65 -16.08 -13.56 1.50
N GLU A 66 -15.72 -14.38 0.52
CA GLU A 66 -14.35 -14.46 0.02
C GLU A 66 -14.30 -14.66 -1.49
N TRP A 67 -13.30 -14.09 -2.16
CA TRP A 67 -13.05 -14.33 -3.58
C TRP A 67 -11.96 -15.38 -3.76
N ALA A 68 -12.32 -16.56 -4.28
CA ALA A 68 -11.40 -17.68 -4.49
C ALA A 68 -11.87 -18.52 -5.70
N PRO A 69 -11.73 -18.02 -6.93
CA PRO A 69 -12.40 -18.58 -8.09
C PRO A 69 -11.94 -20.00 -8.44
N ALA A 70 -10.66 -20.31 -8.20
CA ALA A 70 -10.07 -21.63 -8.50
C ALA A 70 -10.09 -22.61 -7.31
N ALA A 71 -10.64 -22.21 -6.16
CA ALA A 71 -10.77 -23.11 -5.02
C ALA A 71 -11.84 -24.17 -5.27
N GLU A 72 -11.64 -25.35 -4.69
CA GLU A 72 -12.57 -26.48 -4.74
C GLU A 72 -13.53 -26.46 -3.55
N ALA A 73 -13.05 -26.03 -2.37
CA ALA A 73 -13.86 -25.83 -1.17
C ALA A 73 -13.20 -24.85 -0.21
N LEU A 74 -14.02 -24.05 0.48
CA LEU A 74 -13.60 -23.18 1.58
C LEU A 74 -14.33 -23.58 2.86
N PHE A 75 -13.64 -23.52 4.00
CA PHE A 75 -14.23 -23.71 5.33
C PHE A 75 -13.73 -22.62 6.27
N LEU A 76 -14.64 -22.01 7.03
CA LEU A 76 -14.26 -21.06 8.07
C LEU A 76 -13.87 -21.80 9.35
N LEU A 77 -12.84 -21.32 10.04
CA LEU A 77 -12.37 -21.88 11.30
C LEU A 77 -11.84 -20.77 12.21
N GLY A 78 -11.88 -20.98 13.51
CA GLY A 78 -11.38 -20.02 14.49
C GLY A 78 -11.73 -20.41 15.91
N ASP A 79 -11.57 -19.46 16.84
CA ASP A 79 -11.86 -19.72 18.26
C ASP A 79 -13.34 -20.11 18.47
N PHE A 80 -14.26 -19.56 17.66
CA PHE A 80 -15.72 -19.80 17.76
C PHE A 80 -16.16 -21.25 17.53
N ASN A 81 -15.37 -22.04 16.80
CA ASN A 81 -15.68 -23.44 16.50
C ASN A 81 -14.60 -24.41 17.00
N GLY A 82 -13.78 -23.98 17.95
CA GLY A 82 -12.68 -24.80 18.47
C GLY A 82 -11.64 -25.17 17.41
N TRP A 83 -11.47 -24.34 16.38
CA TRP A 83 -10.55 -24.57 15.25
C TRP A 83 -10.83 -25.83 14.42
N ASP A 84 -12.07 -26.32 14.43
CA ASP A 84 -12.49 -27.39 13.52
C ASP A 84 -12.40 -26.90 12.06
N ARG A 85 -11.64 -27.63 11.23
CA ARG A 85 -11.30 -27.23 9.86
C ARG A 85 -12.39 -27.50 8.82
N TYR A 86 -13.47 -28.19 9.18
CA TYR A 86 -14.47 -28.68 8.22
C TYR A 86 -15.93 -28.39 8.62
N SER A 87 -16.16 -28.01 9.88
CA SER A 87 -17.50 -27.76 10.44
C SER A 87 -18.29 -26.63 9.76
N HIS A 88 -17.64 -25.63 9.16
CA HIS A 88 -18.30 -24.44 8.59
C HIS A 88 -17.96 -24.23 7.10
N PRO A 89 -18.48 -25.08 6.19
CA PRO A 89 -18.24 -24.95 4.76
C PRO A 89 -18.90 -23.70 4.17
N LEU A 90 -18.20 -23.03 3.26
CA LEU A 90 -18.74 -21.93 2.47
C LEU A 90 -19.46 -22.46 1.22
N ILE A 91 -20.49 -21.74 0.79
CA ILE A 91 -21.25 -21.99 -0.43
C ILE A 91 -20.65 -21.17 -1.57
N ARG A 92 -20.29 -21.84 -2.67
CA ARG A 92 -19.82 -21.17 -3.89
C ARG A 92 -20.98 -20.46 -4.58
N LYS A 93 -20.78 -19.19 -4.92
CA LYS A 93 -21.68 -18.31 -5.66
C LYS A 93 -21.07 -18.02 -7.05
N GLU A 94 -21.78 -17.22 -7.83
CA GLU A 94 -21.28 -16.74 -9.13
C GLU A 94 -19.98 -15.92 -8.99
N GLY A 95 -19.21 -15.82 -10.07
CA GLY A 95 -17.98 -15.01 -10.09
C GLY A 95 -16.83 -15.54 -9.23
N GLY A 96 -16.91 -16.79 -8.75
CA GLY A 96 -15.87 -17.37 -7.89
C GLY A 96 -15.89 -16.85 -6.45
N ILE A 97 -17.01 -16.28 -6.04
CA ILE A 97 -17.26 -15.81 -4.68
C ILE A 97 -17.72 -17.00 -3.82
N TRP A 98 -17.30 -17.02 -2.56
CA TRP A 98 -17.72 -17.99 -1.56
C TRP A 98 -18.36 -17.25 -0.40
N GLU A 99 -19.43 -17.82 0.18
CA GLU A 99 -20.21 -17.19 1.23
C GLU A 99 -20.63 -18.19 2.31
N ILE A 100 -20.60 -17.76 3.56
CA ILE A 100 -21.28 -18.44 4.67
C ILE A 100 -22.00 -17.41 5.53
N PHE A 101 -23.19 -17.80 6.02
CA PHE A 101 -23.89 -17.09 7.08
C PHE A 101 -23.70 -17.85 8.40
N LEU A 102 -23.23 -17.15 9.43
CA LEU A 102 -23.09 -17.67 10.78
C LEU A 102 -24.23 -17.12 11.63
N PRO A 103 -25.20 -17.94 12.07
CA PRO A 103 -26.30 -17.47 12.90
C PRO A 103 -25.79 -17.04 14.27
N GLY A 104 -26.40 -16.00 14.85
CA GLY A 104 -26.07 -15.46 16.16
C GLY A 104 -25.05 -14.31 16.09
N LYS A 105 -25.45 -13.14 16.57
CA LYS A 105 -24.60 -11.94 16.60
C LYS A 105 -23.33 -12.13 17.44
N GLU A 106 -23.44 -12.93 18.50
CA GLU A 106 -22.33 -13.22 19.43
C GLU A 106 -21.46 -14.41 18.98
N THR A 107 -21.74 -15.01 17.82
CA THR A 107 -20.97 -16.16 17.31
C THR A 107 -19.53 -15.77 16.98
N LEU A 108 -19.30 -14.60 16.40
CA LEU A 108 -17.97 -14.04 16.23
C LEU A 108 -17.74 -12.93 17.24
N VAL A 109 -16.94 -13.23 18.26
CA VAL A 109 -16.63 -12.31 19.35
C VAL A 109 -15.47 -11.38 18.96
N HIS A 110 -15.52 -10.12 19.40
CA HIS A 110 -14.39 -9.19 19.25
C HIS A 110 -13.08 -9.80 19.74
N ALA A 111 -12.01 -9.56 18.99
CA ALA A 111 -10.66 -10.07 19.24
C ALA A 111 -10.49 -11.60 19.12
N SER A 112 -11.55 -12.36 18.81
CA SER A 112 -11.42 -13.78 18.48
C SER A 112 -10.66 -14.00 17.17
N ARG A 113 -9.92 -15.10 17.09
CA ARG A 113 -9.07 -15.45 15.95
C ARG A 113 -9.82 -16.28 14.93
N VAL A 114 -9.49 -16.07 13.67
CA VAL A 114 -10.09 -16.76 12.52
C VAL A 114 -9.07 -17.02 11.42
N LYS A 115 -9.31 -18.10 10.68
CA LYS A 115 -8.68 -18.44 9.39
C LYS A 115 -9.73 -19.00 8.44
N VAL A 116 -9.35 -19.19 7.18
CA VAL A 116 -10.13 -19.94 6.20
C VAL A 116 -9.29 -21.10 5.67
N ARG A 117 -9.84 -22.31 5.73
CA ARG A 117 -9.27 -23.50 5.10
C ARG A 117 -9.61 -23.43 3.62
N VAL A 118 -8.61 -23.43 2.76
CA VAL A 118 -8.79 -23.44 1.30
C VAL A 118 -8.29 -24.77 0.76
N ARG A 119 -9.20 -25.55 0.16
CA ARG A 119 -8.89 -26.74 -0.65
C ARG A 119 -8.80 -26.32 -2.12
N ALA A 120 -7.65 -26.58 -2.73
CA ALA A 120 -7.42 -26.30 -4.15
C ALA A 120 -6.24 -27.12 -4.68
N ARG A 121 -6.40 -27.69 -5.89
CA ARG A 121 -5.36 -28.41 -6.64
C ARG A 121 -4.73 -29.54 -5.82
N GLY A 122 -5.55 -30.31 -5.11
CA GLY A 122 -5.10 -31.41 -4.25
C GLY A 122 -4.31 -30.97 -3.02
N THR A 123 -4.31 -29.68 -2.69
CA THR A 123 -3.70 -29.14 -1.47
C THR A 123 -4.74 -28.47 -0.61
N GLU A 124 -4.53 -28.49 0.70
CA GLU A 124 -5.36 -27.77 1.65
C GLU A 124 -4.49 -26.92 2.57
N ARG A 125 -4.84 -25.64 2.71
CA ARG A 125 -4.06 -24.69 3.53
C ARG A 125 -4.98 -23.79 4.33
N ASP A 126 -4.59 -23.50 5.55
CA ASP A 126 -5.22 -22.47 6.38
C ASP A 126 -4.64 -21.12 5.93
N ARG A 127 -5.51 -20.16 5.60
CA ARG A 127 -5.14 -18.82 5.10
C ARG A 127 -5.79 -17.76 5.97
N ILE A 128 -5.21 -16.57 5.96
CA ILE A 128 -5.85 -15.39 6.53
C ILE A 128 -6.87 -14.84 5.52
N PRO A 129 -8.12 -14.52 5.93
CA PRO A 129 -9.12 -13.93 5.04
C PRO A 129 -8.64 -12.65 4.36
N LEU A 130 -8.86 -12.52 3.05
CA LEU A 130 -8.25 -11.47 2.21
C LEU A 130 -8.65 -10.04 2.60
N TYR A 131 -9.83 -9.89 3.20
CA TYR A 131 -10.42 -8.61 3.64
C TYR A 131 -10.47 -8.49 5.16
N ILE A 132 -9.64 -9.24 5.89
CA ILE A 132 -9.55 -9.10 7.34
C ILE A 132 -9.05 -7.69 7.72
N ARG A 133 -9.64 -7.10 8.77
CA ARG A 133 -9.33 -5.73 9.21
C ARG A 133 -8.23 -5.67 10.27
N ARG A 134 -7.86 -6.81 10.84
CA ARG A 134 -6.76 -6.94 11.81
C ARG A 134 -6.17 -8.34 11.74
N VAL A 135 -4.86 -8.39 11.86
CA VAL A 135 -4.09 -9.63 11.97
C VAL A 135 -3.28 -9.55 13.25
N ILE A 136 -3.03 -10.69 13.89
CA ILE A 136 -2.12 -10.79 15.02
C ILE A 136 -1.14 -11.93 14.80
N GLN A 137 0.07 -11.77 15.32
CA GLN A 137 1.06 -12.84 15.39
C GLN A 137 1.02 -13.48 16.78
N ASP A 138 0.96 -14.80 16.83
CA ASP A 138 1.12 -15.53 18.06
C ASP A 138 2.59 -15.45 18.54
N PRO A 139 2.84 -14.99 19.79
CA PRO A 139 4.21 -14.75 20.25
C PRO A 139 5.02 -16.03 20.50
N ALA A 140 4.38 -17.19 20.63
CA ALA A 140 5.04 -18.46 20.90
C ALA A 140 5.28 -19.27 19.61
N THR A 141 4.29 -19.31 18.73
CA THR A 141 4.34 -20.09 17.48
C THR A 141 4.76 -19.27 16.27
N HIS A 142 4.72 -17.94 16.37
CA HIS A 142 4.92 -16.99 15.28
C HIS A 142 3.93 -17.12 14.11
N ASP A 143 2.88 -17.93 14.28
CA ASP A 143 1.80 -18.06 13.30
C ASP A 143 0.92 -16.79 13.32
N PHE A 144 0.50 -16.37 12.14
CA PHE A 144 -0.40 -15.23 12.00
C PHE A 144 -1.84 -15.70 11.86
N SER A 145 -2.75 -15.01 12.52
CA SER A 145 -4.19 -15.26 12.41
C SER A 145 -4.94 -13.96 12.16
N GLY A 146 -6.03 -14.04 11.39
CA GLY A 146 -6.98 -12.95 11.33
C GLY A 146 -7.65 -12.77 12.69
N GLN A 147 -7.98 -11.53 13.04
CA GLN A 147 -8.67 -11.21 14.28
C GLN A 147 -9.96 -10.46 13.97
N ILE A 148 -11.09 -10.95 14.49
CA ILE A 148 -12.39 -10.28 14.36
C ILE A 148 -12.32 -8.93 15.07
N TRP A 149 -12.46 -7.86 14.30
CA TRP A 149 -12.37 -6.49 14.83
C TRP A 149 -13.75 -5.84 14.88
N ALA A 150 -14.49 -6.15 15.95
CA ALA A 150 -15.84 -5.62 16.20
C ALA A 150 -16.00 -5.05 17.62
N PRO A 151 -15.27 -3.97 17.97
CA PRO A 151 -15.32 -3.42 19.33
C PRO A 151 -16.74 -2.95 19.68
N GLN A 152 -17.12 -3.05 20.96
CA GLN A 152 -18.46 -2.67 21.43
C GLN A 152 -18.81 -1.21 21.11
N SER A 153 -17.81 -0.32 21.15
CA SER A 153 -17.92 1.07 20.72
C SER A 153 -16.95 1.35 19.58
N THR A 154 -17.46 1.88 18.47
CA THR A 154 -16.64 2.37 17.37
C THR A 154 -16.02 3.72 17.70
N TYR A 155 -14.83 4.01 17.15
CA TYR A 155 -14.20 5.32 17.29
C TYR A 155 -15.11 6.45 16.79
N LYS A 156 -15.29 7.47 17.64
CA LYS A 156 -16.09 8.66 17.34
C LYS A 156 -15.17 9.80 16.88
N TRP A 157 -15.03 9.94 15.57
CA TRP A 157 -14.28 11.03 14.95
C TRP A 157 -14.77 12.41 15.38
N LYS A 158 -13.83 13.25 15.80
CA LYS A 158 -14.07 14.64 16.25
C LYS A 158 -13.87 15.63 15.11
N ASN A 159 -12.90 15.39 14.22
CA ASN A 159 -12.46 16.34 13.19
C ASN A 159 -12.91 15.96 11.77
N LYS A 160 -14.11 15.38 11.60
CA LYS A 160 -14.66 14.91 10.29
C LYS A 160 -14.70 15.97 9.18
N LYS A 161 -14.72 17.25 9.55
CA LYS A 161 -14.77 18.40 8.62
C LYS A 161 -13.39 18.86 8.16
N PHE A 162 -12.31 18.24 8.63
CA PHE A 162 -10.97 18.57 8.18
C PHE A 162 -10.84 18.45 6.65
N ARG A 163 -10.14 19.41 6.07
CA ARG A 163 -9.85 19.49 4.64
C ARG A 163 -8.41 19.93 4.48
N VAL A 164 -7.76 19.37 3.45
CA VAL A 164 -6.40 19.75 3.11
C VAL A 164 -6.42 21.17 2.56
N ASP A 165 -5.64 22.06 3.16
CA ASP A 165 -5.47 23.42 2.64
C ASP A 165 -4.69 23.38 1.32
N LYS A 166 -5.35 23.78 0.24
CA LYS A 166 -4.75 23.86 -1.10
C LYS A 166 -3.99 25.16 -1.36
N THR A 167 -4.10 26.14 -0.47
CA THR A 167 -3.44 27.45 -0.63
C THR A 167 -1.98 27.42 -0.17
N SER A 168 -1.63 26.49 0.73
CA SER A 168 -0.25 26.22 1.14
C SER A 168 0.32 24.98 0.44
N PRO A 169 1.61 24.97 0.05
CA PRO A 169 2.25 23.74 -0.37
C PRO A 169 2.36 22.74 0.80
N PRO A 170 2.44 21.42 0.53
CA PRO A 170 2.64 20.42 1.56
C PRO A 170 4.11 20.44 2.03
N PHE A 171 4.31 20.74 3.31
CA PHE A 171 5.56 20.48 4.02
C PHE A 171 5.40 19.15 4.74
N ILE A 172 6.05 18.13 4.17
CA ILE A 172 5.82 16.72 4.53
C ILE A 172 6.89 16.24 5.51
N TYR A 173 6.47 15.75 6.67
CA TYR A 173 7.29 14.99 7.60
C TYR A 173 7.09 13.50 7.34
N GLU A 174 8.05 12.85 6.68
CA GLU A 174 8.03 11.40 6.45
C GLU A 174 8.45 10.65 7.72
N THR A 175 7.71 9.60 8.08
CA THR A 175 7.90 8.91 9.35
C THR A 175 7.48 7.43 9.29
N HIS A 176 8.05 6.66 10.21
CA HIS A 176 7.67 5.28 10.50
C HIS A 176 7.33 5.14 12.00
N ILE A 177 6.11 4.72 12.32
CA ILE A 177 5.57 4.72 13.70
C ILE A 177 6.47 3.93 14.66
N GLY A 178 6.84 2.71 14.27
CA GLY A 178 7.58 1.80 15.14
C GLY A 178 9.01 2.21 15.50
N MET A 179 9.60 3.20 14.82
CA MET A 179 10.97 3.66 15.09
C MET A 179 11.04 5.16 15.40
N ALA A 180 9.89 5.78 15.70
CA ALA A 180 9.81 7.20 16.03
C ALA A 180 10.16 7.51 17.50
N GLN A 181 10.40 6.49 18.32
CA GLN A 181 10.70 6.62 19.75
C GLN A 181 12.20 6.42 20.00
N GLU A 182 12.72 7.01 21.09
CA GLU A 182 14.12 6.83 21.51
C GLU A 182 14.38 5.44 22.14
N LYS A 183 13.33 4.79 22.65
CA LYS A 183 13.45 3.44 23.23
C LYS A 183 13.85 2.41 22.17
N GLU A 184 14.65 1.43 22.58
CA GLU A 184 15.03 0.26 21.76
C GLU A 184 13.88 -0.77 21.64
N ALA A 185 12.69 -0.31 21.28
CA ALA A 185 11.50 -1.12 21.11
C ALA A 185 10.57 -0.49 20.05
N ILE A 186 9.62 -1.29 19.55
CA ILE A 186 8.65 -0.81 18.57
C ILE A 186 7.74 0.24 19.23
N GLY A 187 7.73 1.44 18.66
CA GLY A 187 6.82 2.53 19.03
C GLY A 187 5.37 2.26 18.62
N THR A 188 4.43 2.84 19.38
CA THR A 188 3.00 2.67 19.17
C THR A 188 2.34 3.87 18.50
N TYR A 189 1.12 3.69 17.96
CA TYR A 189 0.30 4.79 17.45
C TYR A 189 0.04 5.86 18.53
N LYS A 190 -0.25 5.45 19.78
CA LYS A 190 -0.53 6.41 20.86
C LYS A 190 0.70 7.18 21.32
N GLU A 191 1.88 6.56 21.32
CA GLU A 191 3.13 7.26 21.57
C GLU A 191 3.45 8.27 20.46
N PHE A 192 3.21 7.90 19.19
CA PHE A 192 3.36 8.83 18.08
C PHE A 192 2.40 10.02 18.19
N GLU A 193 1.13 9.74 18.48
CA GLU A 193 0.09 10.74 18.72
C GLU A 193 0.49 11.73 19.81
N THR A 194 1.01 11.21 20.94
CA THR A 194 1.32 12.01 22.14
C THR A 194 2.61 12.81 21.99
N TYR A 195 3.67 12.21 21.47
CA TYR A 195 5.02 12.78 21.53
C TYR A 195 5.48 13.37 20.20
N ILE A 196 5.07 12.78 19.07
CA ILE A 196 5.64 13.11 17.76
C ILE A 196 4.79 14.14 17.02
N LEU A 197 3.46 14.03 17.03
CA LEU A 197 2.59 15.03 16.39
C LEU A 197 2.82 16.46 16.90
N PRO A 198 2.93 16.73 18.22
CA PRO A 198 3.25 18.08 18.72
C PRO A 198 4.58 18.61 18.20
N MET A 199 5.60 17.75 18.13
CA MET A 199 6.92 18.11 17.60
C MET A 199 6.83 18.44 16.11
N VAL A 200 6.17 17.61 15.30
CA VAL A 200 5.94 17.86 13.86
C VAL A 200 5.26 19.21 13.64
N LYS A 201 4.21 19.50 14.43
CA LYS A 201 3.52 20.79 14.37
C LYS A 201 4.45 21.96 14.71
N SER A 202 5.23 21.83 15.78
CA SER A 202 6.15 22.87 16.24
C SER A 202 7.25 23.19 15.24
N LEU A 203 7.68 22.19 14.46
CA LEU A 203 8.64 22.36 13.37
C LEU A 203 8.05 23.02 12.11
N GLY A 204 6.72 23.25 12.07
CA GLY A 204 6.05 23.94 10.97
C GLY A 204 5.62 23.04 9.80
N TYR A 205 5.68 21.72 9.96
CA TYR A 205 5.12 20.80 8.97
C TYR A 205 3.59 20.83 9.02
N ASN A 206 2.96 20.75 7.85
CA ASN A 206 1.49 20.73 7.72
C ASN A 206 0.97 19.37 7.20
N THR A 207 1.87 18.45 6.88
CA THR A 207 1.55 17.14 6.34
C THR A 207 2.49 16.10 6.95
N VAL A 208 1.97 14.92 7.31
CA VAL A 208 2.76 13.75 7.71
C VAL A 208 2.58 12.65 6.66
N GLN A 209 3.67 12.04 6.22
CA GLN A 209 3.65 10.83 5.40
C GLN A 209 3.99 9.64 6.29
N ILE A 210 3.01 8.78 6.57
CA ILE A 210 3.19 7.61 7.43
C ILE A 210 3.44 6.37 6.58
N MET A 211 4.61 5.78 6.80
CA MET A 211 5.03 4.53 6.17
C MET A 211 4.51 3.32 6.95
N ALA A 212 4.51 2.15 6.28
CA ALA A 212 4.32 0.84 6.91
C ALA A 212 2.97 0.58 7.62
N ILE A 213 1.91 1.28 7.23
CA ILE A 213 0.57 1.11 7.84
C ILE A 213 -0.11 -0.20 7.41
N MET A 214 0.00 -0.60 6.14
CA MET A 214 -0.54 -1.87 5.66
C MET A 214 0.21 -3.04 6.32
N GLU A 215 -0.51 -4.04 6.78
CA GLU A 215 0.08 -5.13 7.54
C GLU A 215 1.11 -5.92 6.72
N HIS A 216 2.27 -6.13 7.34
CA HIS A 216 3.44 -6.75 6.74
C HIS A 216 4.14 -7.65 7.79
N PRO A 217 4.42 -8.92 7.47
CA PRO A 217 4.89 -9.89 8.45
C PRO A 217 6.38 -9.71 8.78
N TYR A 218 7.15 -9.13 7.85
CA TYR A 218 8.56 -8.88 8.03
C TYR A 218 8.81 -7.41 8.37
N TYR A 219 9.02 -7.11 9.65
CA TYR A 219 9.21 -5.74 10.15
C TYR A 219 10.34 -4.99 9.43
N ALA A 220 11.47 -5.67 9.16
CA ALA A 220 12.60 -5.08 8.45
C ALA A 220 12.37 -4.88 6.94
N SER A 221 11.20 -5.25 6.40
CA SER A 221 10.77 -4.81 5.07
C SER A 221 10.40 -3.33 5.02
N PHE A 222 10.32 -2.65 6.17
CA PHE A 222 9.94 -1.25 6.27
C PHE A 222 8.54 -0.95 5.73
N GLY A 223 7.65 -1.95 5.76
CA GLY A 223 6.30 -1.87 5.21
C GLY A 223 6.17 -2.22 3.74
N TYR A 224 7.27 -2.49 3.01
CA TYR A 224 7.20 -2.73 1.57
C TYR A 224 6.70 -4.14 1.21
N HIS A 225 6.80 -5.13 2.10
CA HIS A 225 6.29 -6.48 1.85
C HIS A 225 4.92 -6.71 2.49
N VAL A 226 3.89 -6.09 1.91
CA VAL A 226 2.52 -6.20 2.41
C VAL A 226 1.96 -7.61 2.22
N SER A 227 1.30 -8.11 3.28
CA SER A 227 0.60 -9.39 3.27
C SER A 227 -0.92 -9.25 3.39
N ASN A 228 -1.43 -8.30 4.17
CA ASN A 228 -2.87 -8.10 4.40
C ASN A 228 -3.26 -6.65 4.11
N TYR A 229 -3.97 -6.44 3.00
CA TYR A 229 -4.16 -5.11 2.43
C TYR A 229 -5.13 -4.23 3.22
N PHE A 230 -6.12 -4.83 3.89
CA PHE A 230 -7.17 -4.15 4.65
C PHE A 230 -6.90 -4.13 6.16
N ALA A 231 -5.72 -4.58 6.60
CA ALA A 231 -5.35 -4.61 8.01
C ALA A 231 -4.37 -3.47 8.32
N ALA A 232 -4.72 -2.66 9.33
CA ALA A 232 -3.76 -1.74 9.95
C ALA A 232 -2.76 -2.55 10.77
N SER A 233 -1.49 -2.24 10.57
CA SER A 233 -0.42 -3.07 11.11
C SER A 233 -0.50 -3.19 12.63
N SER A 234 -0.50 -4.43 13.10
CA SER A 234 -0.57 -4.78 14.50
C SER A 234 0.71 -4.51 15.28
N TRP A 235 1.83 -4.28 14.59
CA TRP A 235 3.11 -3.88 15.19
C TRP A 235 2.97 -2.65 16.10
N PHE A 236 2.08 -1.72 15.76
CA PHE A 236 2.01 -0.40 16.40
C PHE A 236 0.80 -0.20 17.32
N GLY A 237 -0.13 -1.16 17.37
CA GLY A 237 -1.34 -1.06 18.17
C GLY A 237 -2.60 -1.53 17.43
N THR A 238 -3.72 -0.91 17.75
CA THR A 238 -5.07 -1.27 17.28
C THR A 238 -5.57 -0.33 16.16
N PRO A 239 -6.53 -0.78 15.33
CA PRO A 239 -7.21 0.09 14.36
C PRO A 239 -7.77 1.38 14.98
N GLU A 240 -8.35 1.32 16.18
CA GLU A 240 -8.94 2.51 16.82
C GLU A 240 -7.86 3.52 17.28
N GLU A 241 -6.66 3.05 17.65
CA GLU A 241 -5.53 3.93 17.97
C GLU A 241 -4.97 4.62 16.72
N LEU A 242 -4.97 3.96 15.56
CA LEU A 242 -4.63 4.62 14.30
C LEU A 242 -5.68 5.69 13.92
N LYS A 243 -6.97 5.42 14.10
CA LYS A 243 -8.03 6.42 13.91
C LYS A 243 -7.83 7.63 14.83
N SER A 244 -7.52 7.37 16.10
CA SER A 244 -7.19 8.40 17.10
C SER A 244 -6.01 9.28 16.69
N LEU A 245 -4.94 8.67 16.19
CA LEU A 245 -3.76 9.39 15.69
C LEU A 245 -4.13 10.34 14.56
N ILE A 246 -4.85 9.85 13.54
CA ILE A 246 -5.23 10.65 12.37
C ILE A 246 -6.19 11.77 12.77
N ASP A 247 -7.19 11.48 13.60
CA ASP A 247 -8.14 12.49 14.10
C ASP A 247 -7.44 13.57 14.92
N THR A 248 -6.42 13.21 15.70
CA THR A 248 -5.60 14.17 16.46
C THR A 248 -4.77 15.06 15.53
N ALA A 249 -4.12 14.47 14.51
CA ALA A 249 -3.40 15.24 13.50
C ALA A 249 -4.33 16.24 12.78
N HIS A 250 -5.54 15.82 12.41
CA HIS A 250 -6.57 16.70 11.83
C HIS A 250 -6.95 17.85 12.76
N GLY A 251 -7.12 17.60 14.06
CA GLY A 251 -7.37 18.63 15.07
C GLY A 251 -6.23 19.65 15.22
N MET A 252 -5.01 19.26 14.84
CA MET A 252 -3.82 20.12 14.79
C MET A 252 -3.64 20.82 13.43
N GLY A 253 -4.56 20.61 12.49
CA GLY A 253 -4.45 21.14 11.12
C GLY A 253 -3.35 20.47 10.29
N ILE A 254 -3.04 19.19 10.57
CA ILE A 254 -2.03 18.40 9.86
C ILE A 254 -2.74 17.36 8.99
N ALA A 255 -2.44 17.37 7.69
CA ALA A 255 -2.88 16.31 6.79
C ALA A 255 -2.06 15.04 6.99
N VAL A 256 -2.67 13.87 6.86
CA VAL A 256 -2.00 12.57 7.01
C VAL A 256 -2.08 11.79 5.72
N LEU A 257 -0.93 11.54 5.11
CA LEU A 257 -0.77 10.69 3.93
C LEU A 257 -0.28 9.31 4.34
N MET A 258 -0.70 8.28 3.59
CA MET A 258 -0.27 6.90 3.81
C MET A 258 0.59 6.40 2.65
N ASP A 259 1.62 5.61 2.93
CA ASP A 259 2.27 4.79 1.90
C ASP A 259 1.33 3.68 1.48
N ILE A 260 0.95 3.67 0.19
CA ILE A 260 0.15 2.60 -0.38
C ILE A 260 1.03 1.75 -1.30
N VAL A 261 1.26 0.51 -0.88
CA VAL A 261 2.11 -0.44 -1.59
C VAL A 261 1.23 -1.37 -2.41
N GLN A 262 1.01 -0.99 -3.66
CA GLN A 262 0.22 -1.75 -4.63
C GLN A 262 1.03 -2.12 -5.86
N SER A 263 2.36 -1.91 -5.82
CA SER A 263 3.29 -2.31 -6.87
C SER A 263 3.57 -3.82 -6.87
N HIS A 264 3.52 -4.45 -5.70
CA HIS A 264 3.80 -5.86 -5.50
C HIS A 264 3.19 -6.36 -4.17
N ALA A 265 3.21 -7.67 -3.95
CA ALA A 265 2.84 -8.32 -2.69
C ALA A 265 3.95 -9.27 -2.22
N VAL A 266 3.98 -9.56 -0.93
CA VAL A 266 4.91 -10.56 -0.36
C VAL A 266 4.66 -11.96 -0.97
N LYS A 267 5.71 -12.78 -1.09
CA LYS A 267 5.60 -14.18 -1.55
C LYS A 267 4.97 -15.12 -0.52
N ASN A 268 4.86 -14.69 0.74
CA ASN A 268 4.42 -15.51 1.84
C ASN A 268 3.05 -16.10 1.54
N ILE A 269 2.97 -17.42 1.73
CA ILE A 269 1.78 -18.18 1.44
C ILE A 269 0.89 -18.10 2.68
N ALA A 270 1.32 -18.54 3.87
CA ALA A 270 0.45 -18.74 5.04
C ALA A 270 -0.33 -17.48 5.48
N GLU A 271 0.36 -16.34 5.55
CA GLU A 271 -0.11 -15.07 6.06
C GLU A 271 -0.34 -13.99 4.98
N GLY A 272 0.00 -14.30 3.73
CA GLY A 272 -0.14 -13.40 2.58
C GLY A 272 -1.10 -13.94 1.53
N ILE A 273 -1.39 -13.10 0.52
CA ILE A 273 -2.38 -13.40 -0.51
C ILE A 273 -1.85 -14.31 -1.65
N ASN A 274 -0.56 -14.68 -1.62
CA ASN A 274 0.04 -15.52 -2.65
C ASN A 274 -0.52 -16.95 -2.62
N LYS A 275 -0.97 -17.46 -3.77
CA LYS A 275 -1.63 -18.78 -3.88
C LYS A 275 -2.81 -18.97 -2.93
N PHE A 276 -3.57 -17.89 -2.68
CA PHE A 276 -4.73 -17.97 -1.78
C PHE A 276 -5.73 -19.03 -2.26
N ASP A 277 -6.17 -18.99 -3.51
CA ASP A 277 -7.04 -20.01 -4.14
C ASP A 277 -6.31 -21.23 -4.72
N GLY A 278 -5.04 -21.42 -4.35
CA GLY A 278 -4.16 -22.48 -4.86
C GLY A 278 -3.51 -22.19 -6.23
N THR A 279 -3.88 -21.11 -6.93
CA THR A 279 -3.24 -20.72 -8.20
C THR A 279 -2.15 -19.66 -8.00
N THR A 280 -1.15 -19.63 -8.89
CA THR A 280 -0.14 -18.56 -8.87
C THR A 280 -0.64 -17.23 -9.44
N HIS A 281 -1.83 -17.23 -10.05
CA HIS A 281 -2.28 -16.16 -10.92
C HIS A 281 -3.62 -15.57 -10.50
N GLN A 282 -4.12 -15.83 -9.28
CA GLN A 282 -5.37 -15.24 -8.78
C GLN A 282 -5.32 -13.72 -8.89
N PHE A 283 -4.44 -13.09 -8.08
CA PHE A 283 -4.17 -11.65 -8.10
C PHE A 283 -3.02 -11.26 -9.04
N PHE A 284 -2.18 -12.22 -9.40
CA PHE A 284 -0.88 -11.97 -10.01
C PHE A 284 -0.82 -12.44 -11.46
N HIS A 285 0.21 -12.00 -12.19
CA HIS A 285 0.53 -12.64 -13.46
C HIS A 285 1.06 -14.07 -13.24
N ALA A 286 0.86 -14.94 -14.23
CA ALA A 286 1.43 -16.28 -14.24
C ALA A 286 2.91 -16.27 -14.64
N GLY A 287 3.67 -17.28 -14.21
CA GLY A 287 5.08 -17.46 -14.57
C GLY A 287 5.98 -16.30 -14.15
N LYS A 288 7.05 -16.07 -14.92
CA LYS A 288 8.07 -15.05 -14.63
C LYS A 288 7.52 -13.62 -14.59
N ARG A 289 6.48 -13.31 -15.37
CA ARG A 289 5.85 -11.97 -15.37
C ARG A 289 5.20 -11.64 -14.02
N GLY A 290 4.84 -12.65 -13.23
CA GLY A 290 4.26 -12.46 -11.90
C GLY A 290 5.28 -12.37 -10.77
N GLU A 291 6.58 -12.28 -11.06
CA GLU A 291 7.64 -12.30 -10.06
C GLU A 291 8.61 -11.15 -10.25
N HIS A 292 8.87 -10.41 -9.18
CA HIS A 292 9.87 -9.36 -9.17
C HIS A 292 11.18 -9.91 -8.59
N SER A 293 12.12 -10.30 -9.45
CA SER A 293 13.35 -11.00 -9.04
C SER A 293 14.18 -10.20 -8.04
N ALA A 294 14.32 -8.90 -8.22
CA ALA A 294 15.14 -8.05 -7.35
C ALA A 294 14.54 -7.82 -5.95
N TRP A 295 13.23 -7.99 -5.78
CA TRP A 295 12.52 -7.76 -4.51
C TRP A 295 11.98 -9.05 -3.91
N ASP A 296 12.22 -10.20 -4.56
CA ASP A 296 11.67 -11.49 -4.18
C ASP A 296 10.14 -11.46 -3.90
N SER A 297 9.38 -10.81 -4.78
CA SER A 297 7.96 -10.52 -4.56
C SER A 297 7.04 -10.94 -5.71
N LYS A 298 5.72 -10.83 -5.53
CA LYS A 298 4.69 -11.12 -6.54
C LYS A 298 4.14 -9.84 -7.18
N LEU A 299 3.90 -9.89 -8.49
CA LEU A 299 3.43 -8.74 -9.28
C LEU A 299 1.97 -8.91 -9.71
N PHE A 300 1.15 -7.91 -9.37
CA PHE A 300 -0.28 -7.88 -9.67
C PHE A 300 -0.54 -7.95 -11.17
N ASN A 301 -1.66 -8.57 -11.53
CA ASN A 301 -2.20 -8.50 -12.87
C ASN A 301 -3.25 -7.37 -12.93
N TYR A 302 -2.79 -6.17 -13.28
CA TYR A 302 -3.65 -4.99 -13.37
C TYR A 302 -4.66 -5.05 -14.52
N GLY A 303 -4.55 -6.03 -15.43
CA GLY A 303 -5.52 -6.25 -16.50
C GLY A 303 -6.80 -6.97 -16.06
N LYS A 304 -6.83 -7.53 -14.83
CA LYS A 304 -8.01 -8.23 -14.30
C LYS A 304 -8.94 -7.29 -13.56
N HIS A 305 -10.22 -7.31 -13.89
CA HIS A 305 -11.23 -6.46 -13.27
C HIS A 305 -11.34 -6.71 -11.75
N GLU A 306 -11.23 -7.96 -11.29
CA GLU A 306 -11.29 -8.32 -9.87
C GLU A 306 -10.08 -7.82 -9.09
N VAL A 307 -8.91 -7.74 -9.73
CA VAL A 307 -7.69 -7.16 -9.14
C VAL A 307 -7.79 -5.65 -9.07
N ILE A 308 -8.28 -5.00 -10.13
CA ILE A 308 -8.60 -3.56 -10.10
C ILE A 308 -9.60 -3.28 -8.98
N HIS A 309 -10.68 -4.08 -8.88
CA HIS A 309 -11.67 -3.96 -7.82
C HIS A 309 -11.07 -4.08 -6.42
N PHE A 310 -10.24 -5.12 -6.18
CA PHE A 310 -9.57 -5.32 -4.89
C PHE A 310 -8.69 -4.11 -4.50
N LEU A 311 -7.84 -3.64 -5.42
CA LEU A 311 -6.90 -2.56 -5.14
C LEU A 311 -7.56 -1.18 -5.05
N LEU A 312 -8.60 -0.92 -5.85
CA LEU A 312 -9.40 0.31 -5.73
C LEU A 312 -10.23 0.31 -4.44
N SER A 313 -10.81 -0.83 -4.07
CA SER A 313 -11.51 -0.97 -2.78
C SER A 313 -10.58 -0.75 -1.61
N ASN A 314 -9.31 -1.17 -1.74
CA ASN A 314 -8.29 -0.90 -0.74
C ASN A 314 -8.03 0.61 -0.53
N ILE A 315 -7.95 1.38 -1.62
CA ILE A 315 -7.83 2.84 -1.55
C ILE A 315 -9.06 3.43 -0.83
N LYS A 316 -10.27 3.05 -1.26
CA LYS A 316 -11.52 3.54 -0.66
C LYS A 316 -11.60 3.20 0.82
N PHE A 317 -11.23 1.98 1.22
CA PHE A 317 -11.18 1.55 2.61
C PHE A 317 -10.32 2.48 3.48
N TRP A 318 -9.08 2.76 3.07
CA TRP A 318 -8.19 3.64 3.84
C TRP A 318 -8.69 5.08 3.93
N MET A 319 -9.38 5.58 2.89
CA MET A 319 -9.99 6.91 2.91
C MET A 319 -11.27 6.97 3.76
N GLU A 320 -12.11 5.92 3.77
CA GLU A 320 -13.40 5.93 4.47
C GLU A 320 -13.29 5.47 5.93
N GLU A 321 -12.51 4.42 6.22
CA GLU A 321 -12.41 3.85 7.57
C GLU A 321 -11.43 4.65 8.45
N TYR A 322 -10.34 5.16 7.86
CA TYR A 322 -9.26 5.84 8.57
C TYR A 322 -9.08 7.31 8.20
N HIS A 323 -9.84 7.83 7.23
CA HIS A 323 -9.81 9.25 6.84
C HIS A 323 -8.44 9.79 6.40
N PHE A 324 -7.53 8.95 5.91
CA PHE A 324 -6.26 9.42 5.34
C PHE A 324 -6.50 10.48 4.26
N ASP A 325 -5.66 11.52 4.23
CA ASP A 325 -5.73 12.69 3.36
C ASP A 325 -5.25 12.45 1.93
N GLY A 326 -4.70 11.28 1.69
CA GLY A 326 -4.09 10.95 0.43
C GLY A 326 -3.05 9.85 0.58
N PHE A 327 -2.33 9.61 -0.52
CA PHE A 327 -1.41 8.48 -0.60
C PHE A 327 -0.11 8.84 -1.30
N ARG A 328 0.96 8.16 -0.89
CA ARG A 328 2.13 7.93 -1.73
C ARG A 328 2.06 6.52 -2.30
N PHE A 329 1.95 6.40 -3.62
CA PHE A 329 2.05 5.12 -4.32
C PHE A 329 3.52 4.73 -4.42
N ASP A 330 3.92 3.65 -3.77
CA ASP A 330 5.31 3.21 -3.74
C ASP A 330 5.64 2.17 -4.82
N GLY A 331 6.83 2.34 -5.41
CA GLY A 331 7.32 1.47 -6.47
C GLY A 331 6.67 1.74 -7.83
N VAL A 332 6.22 2.96 -8.11
CA VAL A 332 5.55 3.31 -9.39
C VAL A 332 6.45 3.02 -10.58
N THR A 333 7.77 3.22 -10.47
CA THR A 333 8.72 2.85 -11.53
C THR A 333 8.67 1.35 -11.85
N SER A 334 8.54 0.50 -10.82
CA SER A 334 8.42 -0.96 -11.01
C SER A 334 7.09 -1.34 -11.67
N MET A 335 6.03 -0.57 -11.40
CA MET A 335 4.71 -0.80 -11.98
C MET A 335 4.64 -0.45 -13.47
N ILE A 336 5.17 0.72 -13.86
CA ILE A 336 4.90 1.28 -15.19
C ILE A 336 5.87 0.79 -16.28
N TYR A 337 6.84 -0.06 -15.93
CA TYR A 337 7.78 -0.66 -16.87
C TYR A 337 7.90 -2.16 -16.65
N ASN A 338 7.91 -2.93 -17.75
CA ASN A 338 8.04 -4.38 -17.72
C ASN A 338 9.40 -4.86 -17.22
N ASP A 339 10.46 -4.06 -17.38
CA ASP A 339 11.79 -4.29 -16.78
C ASP A 339 11.93 -3.73 -15.36
N HIS A 340 10.85 -3.15 -14.82
CA HIS A 340 10.79 -2.49 -13.52
C HIS A 340 11.75 -1.30 -13.35
N GLY A 341 12.26 -0.76 -14.46
CA GLY A 341 13.30 0.26 -14.49
C GLY A 341 14.69 -0.24 -14.08
N LEU A 342 14.90 -1.56 -13.98
CA LEU A 342 16.19 -2.14 -13.62
C LEU A 342 17.16 -2.08 -14.80
N GLY A 343 18.35 -1.50 -14.57
CA GLY A 343 19.39 -1.38 -15.60
C GLY A 343 19.12 -0.32 -16.66
N THR A 344 17.99 0.38 -16.59
CA THR A 344 17.61 1.43 -17.55
C THR A 344 17.93 2.82 -17.01
N SER A 345 18.82 3.54 -17.70
CA SER A 345 19.03 4.97 -17.47
C SER A 345 18.06 5.77 -18.33
N PHE A 346 17.18 6.54 -17.71
CA PHE A 346 16.12 7.29 -18.40
C PHE A 346 16.58 8.70 -18.82
N ASP A 347 17.29 8.79 -19.93
CA ASP A 347 17.89 10.01 -20.47
C ASP A 347 17.23 10.52 -21.76
N ASP A 348 16.27 9.78 -22.32
CA ASP A 348 15.58 10.08 -23.56
C ASP A 348 14.09 9.73 -23.48
N TYR A 349 13.24 10.50 -24.16
CA TYR A 349 11.79 10.33 -24.17
C TYR A 349 11.34 8.96 -24.70
N GLY A 350 12.07 8.38 -25.65
CA GLY A 350 11.77 7.08 -26.23
C GLY A 350 11.82 5.95 -25.20
N LYS A 351 12.57 6.10 -24.11
CA LYS A 351 12.60 5.12 -23.01
C LYS A 351 11.33 5.15 -22.17
N TYR A 352 10.65 6.29 -22.11
CA TYR A 352 9.38 6.44 -21.40
C TYR A 352 8.20 6.00 -22.28
N PHE A 353 8.28 6.25 -23.58
CA PHE A 353 7.24 5.94 -24.56
C PHE A 353 7.70 4.80 -25.48
N SER A 354 7.71 3.60 -24.93
CA SER A 354 8.10 2.37 -25.64
C SER A 354 7.22 1.18 -25.27
N MET A 355 7.39 0.08 -25.99
CA MET A 355 6.78 -1.22 -25.69
C MET A 355 7.20 -1.79 -24.33
N ASN A 356 8.22 -1.22 -23.67
CA ASN A 356 8.56 -1.57 -22.29
C ASN A 356 7.55 -1.02 -21.27
N THR A 357 6.70 -0.07 -21.66
CA THR A 357 5.71 0.52 -20.75
C THR A 357 4.58 -0.44 -20.45
N ASP A 358 4.26 -0.63 -19.18
CA ASP A 358 3.07 -1.38 -18.77
C ASP A 358 1.83 -0.46 -18.79
N ILE A 359 1.02 -0.62 -19.83
CA ILE A 359 -0.21 0.16 -20.01
C ILE A 359 -1.30 -0.26 -18.99
N GLU A 360 -1.33 -1.53 -18.57
CA GLU A 360 -2.33 -2.03 -17.62
C GLU A 360 -2.10 -1.38 -16.25
N ALA A 361 -0.85 -1.33 -15.80
CA ALA A 361 -0.46 -0.64 -14.58
C ALA A 361 -0.72 0.87 -14.63
N LEU A 362 -0.46 1.53 -15.77
CA LEU A 362 -0.78 2.94 -15.96
C LEU A 362 -2.28 3.23 -15.94
N ASN A 363 -3.09 2.36 -16.54
CA ASN A 363 -4.55 2.51 -16.51
C ASN A 363 -5.06 2.36 -15.07
N TYR A 364 -4.53 1.38 -14.33
CA TYR A 364 -4.84 1.20 -12.92
C TYR A 364 -4.49 2.46 -12.09
N LEU A 365 -3.29 3.04 -12.26
CA LEU A 365 -2.89 4.26 -11.54
C LEU A 365 -3.77 5.46 -11.89
N GLN A 366 -4.23 5.57 -13.15
CA GLN A 366 -5.19 6.60 -13.55
C GLN A 366 -6.55 6.40 -12.86
N LEU A 367 -7.08 5.17 -12.84
CA LEU A 367 -8.33 4.84 -12.13
C LEU A 367 -8.22 5.11 -10.63
N ALA A 368 -7.09 4.72 -10.01
CA ALA A 368 -6.81 4.96 -8.60
C ALA A 368 -6.83 6.45 -8.27
N ASN A 369 -6.17 7.25 -9.10
CA ASN A 369 -6.14 8.69 -8.91
C ASN A 369 -7.52 9.35 -9.14
N ASP A 370 -8.27 8.92 -10.16
CA ASP A 370 -9.65 9.37 -10.38
C ASP A 370 -10.54 9.05 -9.17
N LEU A 371 -10.45 7.83 -8.63
CA LEU A 371 -11.19 7.42 -7.44
C LEU A 371 -10.85 8.29 -6.23
N ILE A 372 -9.56 8.53 -5.97
CA ILE A 372 -9.08 9.37 -4.86
C ILE A 372 -9.71 10.78 -4.95
N LYS A 373 -9.76 11.35 -6.16
CA LYS A 373 -10.36 12.66 -6.43
C LYS A 373 -11.88 12.66 -6.36
N GLU A 374 -12.51 11.57 -6.78
CA GLU A 374 -13.97 11.36 -6.70
C GLU A 374 -14.44 11.26 -5.24
N ILE A 375 -13.69 10.54 -4.38
CA ILE A 375 -14.00 10.43 -2.94
C ILE A 375 -13.77 11.77 -2.24
N ARG A 376 -12.60 12.37 -2.44
CA ARG A 376 -12.24 13.66 -1.81
C ARG A 376 -11.44 14.52 -2.78
N PRO A 377 -12.01 15.60 -3.35
CA PRO A 377 -11.33 16.45 -4.33
C PRO A 377 -10.06 17.15 -3.81
N ASP A 378 -9.94 17.35 -2.50
CA ASP A 378 -8.79 17.94 -1.83
C ASP A 378 -7.68 16.98 -1.40
N SER A 379 -7.87 15.69 -1.63
CA SER A 379 -6.84 14.68 -1.36
C SER A 379 -5.52 14.91 -2.11
N ILE A 380 -4.42 14.41 -1.56
CA ILE A 380 -3.10 14.45 -2.22
C ILE A 380 -2.74 13.05 -2.74
N SER A 381 -2.19 12.96 -3.95
CA SER A 381 -1.62 11.71 -4.48
C SER A 381 -0.18 11.99 -4.94
N ILE A 382 0.76 11.20 -4.44
CA ILE A 382 2.21 11.29 -4.68
C ILE A 382 2.68 9.97 -5.29
N ALA A 383 3.60 10.01 -6.27
CA ALA A 383 4.19 8.81 -6.84
C ALA A 383 5.65 8.66 -6.39
N GLY A 384 5.96 7.55 -5.73
CA GLY A 384 7.32 7.11 -5.41
C GLY A 384 8.03 6.58 -6.66
N CYS A 385 8.42 7.50 -7.54
CA CYS A 385 9.03 7.19 -8.83
C CYS A 385 10.53 7.56 -8.82
N ARG A 386 11.41 6.59 -9.07
CA ARG A 386 12.86 6.81 -9.24
C ARG A 386 13.22 6.78 -10.72
N ILE A 387 12.70 7.75 -11.47
CA ILE A 387 13.16 8.00 -12.83
C ILE A 387 13.90 9.33 -12.83
N PHE A 388 15.23 9.29 -12.79
CA PHE A 388 16.06 10.49 -12.81
C PHE A 388 17.10 10.40 -13.93
N GLY A 389 16.96 11.32 -14.89
CA GLY A 389 17.90 11.53 -15.99
C GLY A 389 17.51 12.72 -16.86
N SER A 390 17.38 13.92 -16.28
CA SER A 390 17.41 15.15 -17.08
C SER A 390 18.39 16.16 -16.48
N ARG A 391 19.34 16.60 -17.31
CA ARG A 391 20.27 17.71 -17.00
C ARG A 391 19.46 19.00 -16.78
N PRO A 392 19.85 19.88 -15.85
CA PRO A 392 19.08 21.09 -15.54
C PRO A 392 19.17 22.11 -16.69
N CYS A 393 18.05 22.44 -17.30
CA CYS A 393 17.94 23.62 -18.18
C CYS A 393 17.85 24.89 -17.32
N ARG A 394 18.87 25.75 -17.42
CA ARG A 394 18.86 27.13 -16.93
C ARG A 394 17.89 27.95 -17.77
N SER A 395 16.68 28.21 -17.27
CA SER A 395 15.96 29.46 -17.53
C SER A 395 14.69 29.53 -16.68
N ARG A 396 14.67 30.47 -15.73
CA ARG A 396 13.51 31.04 -15.02
C ARG A 396 12.26 30.15 -14.91
N MET A 397 12.06 29.48 -13.76
CA MET A 397 10.72 29.04 -13.34
C MET A 397 10.50 29.26 -11.84
N ARG A 398 9.33 29.81 -11.54
CA ARG A 398 8.78 30.04 -10.20
C ARG A 398 8.48 28.70 -9.52
N THR A 399 8.64 28.70 -8.20
CA THR A 399 8.50 27.60 -7.25
C THR A 399 7.11 26.96 -7.25
N GLY A 400 7.03 25.63 -7.33
CA GLY A 400 5.80 24.87 -7.11
C GLY A 400 6.04 23.36 -6.99
N THR A 401 5.58 22.76 -5.89
CA THR A 401 5.46 21.32 -5.65
C THR A 401 4.26 20.74 -6.41
N CYS A 402 4.38 19.59 -7.06
CA CYS A 402 3.25 18.95 -7.74
C CYS A 402 2.42 18.12 -6.77
N THR A 403 1.39 18.73 -6.20
CA THR A 403 0.27 18.06 -5.52
C THR A 403 -0.78 17.66 -6.56
N SER A 404 -1.05 16.35 -6.70
CA SER A 404 -1.99 15.71 -7.63
C SER A 404 -1.43 15.30 -9.00
N PHE A 405 -1.64 14.02 -9.34
CA PHE A 405 -1.79 13.59 -10.72
C PHE A 405 -3.24 13.92 -11.09
N GLY A 406 -3.49 14.50 -12.27
CA GLY A 406 -4.84 14.82 -12.74
C GLY A 406 -5.33 13.81 -13.77
N THR A 407 -6.62 13.84 -14.08
CA THR A 407 -7.30 13.06 -15.14
C THR A 407 -6.77 13.28 -16.57
N ASN A 408 -5.82 14.23 -16.76
CA ASN A 408 -5.19 14.57 -18.04
C ASN A 408 -3.67 14.27 -18.04
N CYS A 409 -3.23 13.31 -17.24
CA CYS A 409 -1.82 13.14 -16.90
C CYS A 409 -1.24 11.84 -17.49
N PRO A 410 -1.01 11.76 -18.81
CA PRO A 410 -0.15 10.72 -19.34
C PRO A 410 1.27 10.97 -18.81
N GLN A 411 2.00 9.88 -18.59
CA GLN A 411 3.37 9.72 -18.07
C GLN A 411 4.32 10.94 -18.03
N ALA A 412 4.26 11.92 -18.93
CA ALA A 412 5.19 13.04 -19.00
C ALA A 412 5.25 13.94 -17.74
N VAL A 413 4.21 14.00 -16.90
CA VAL A 413 4.30 14.72 -15.60
C VAL A 413 4.92 13.86 -14.49
N LEU A 414 4.84 12.52 -14.57
CA LEU A 414 5.69 11.63 -13.74
C LEU A 414 7.18 11.81 -14.07
N VAL A 415 7.48 12.27 -15.29
CA VAL A 415 8.85 12.45 -15.81
C VAL A 415 9.40 13.87 -15.60
N LYS A 416 8.57 14.92 -15.69
CA LYS A 416 9.06 16.33 -15.62
C LYS A 416 8.82 17.06 -14.29
N ASN A 417 7.87 16.67 -13.44
CA ASN A 417 7.57 17.44 -12.22
C ASN A 417 8.36 17.03 -10.96
N ALA A 418 9.39 16.19 -11.11
CA ALA A 418 10.41 15.93 -10.08
C ALA A 418 11.61 16.92 -10.12
N LEU A 419 11.49 18.04 -10.85
CA LEU A 419 12.58 19.01 -11.06
C LEU A 419 12.69 20.14 -10.01
N ALA A 420 11.96 20.09 -8.89
CA ALA A 420 11.86 21.23 -7.95
C ALA A 420 12.51 21.05 -6.54
N THR A 421 13.38 20.07 -6.30
CA THR A 421 14.00 19.88 -4.95
C THR A 421 15.52 19.72 -4.95
N ARG A 422 16.24 20.34 -5.89
CA ARG A 422 17.71 20.24 -5.92
C ARG A 422 18.49 21.13 -4.94
N ASN A 423 17.84 21.95 -4.10
CA ASN A 423 18.60 22.93 -3.28
C ASN A 423 18.40 22.92 -1.75
N LEU A 424 17.66 21.98 -1.15
CA LEU A 424 17.58 21.92 0.33
C LEU A 424 18.14 20.66 1.01
N MET A 425 18.32 19.53 0.30
CA MET A 425 18.86 18.32 0.94
C MET A 425 20.40 18.20 0.93
N ILE A 426 21.11 18.94 0.05
CA ILE A 426 22.58 18.77 -0.07
C ILE A 426 23.38 19.67 0.89
N ARG A 427 22.77 20.71 1.48
CA ARG A 427 23.48 21.60 2.42
C ARG A 427 23.49 21.15 3.90
N ARG A 428 22.75 20.12 4.29
CA ARG A 428 22.81 19.56 5.66
C ARG A 428 23.56 18.24 5.79
N TRP A 429 23.80 17.51 4.71
CA TRP A 429 24.60 16.28 4.75
C TRP A 429 26.12 16.52 4.77
N TRP A 430 26.58 17.69 4.33
CA TRP A 430 27.99 18.11 4.49
C TRP A 430 28.27 18.86 5.80
N GLY A 431 27.23 19.27 6.55
CA GLY A 431 27.36 19.94 7.84
C GLY A 431 27.50 18.99 9.03
N ILE A 432 27.07 17.72 8.90
CA ILE A 432 27.13 16.73 9.98
C ILE A 432 28.49 15.99 10.00
N ARG A 433 29.27 16.03 8.92
CA ARG A 433 30.65 15.52 8.93
C ARG A 433 31.67 16.42 9.66
N ARG A 434 31.31 17.66 10.01
CA ARG A 434 32.18 18.59 10.75
C ARG A 434 31.89 18.69 12.25
N LEU A 435 30.79 18.11 12.72
CA LEU A 435 30.42 18.10 14.15
C LEU A 435 30.81 16.79 14.87
N PHE A 436 31.34 15.80 14.15
CA PHE A 436 31.86 14.55 14.72
C PHE A 436 33.40 14.48 14.77
N SER A 437 34.11 15.58 14.51
CA SER A 437 35.58 15.64 14.57
C SER A 437 36.16 16.19 15.88
N GLU A 438 35.32 16.54 16.88
CA GLU A 438 35.80 17.15 18.14
C GLU A 438 35.23 16.49 19.41
N TRP A 439 35.16 15.16 19.45
CA TRP A 439 34.93 14.43 20.71
C TRP A 439 36.06 13.41 20.95
N PRO A 440 36.76 13.45 22.10
CA PRO A 440 37.96 12.66 22.33
C PRO A 440 37.66 11.16 22.45
N THR A 441 38.11 10.42 21.45
CA THR A 441 38.07 8.96 21.31
C THR A 441 39.07 8.25 22.21
N LYS A 442 38.80 8.12 23.51
CA LYS A 442 39.48 7.13 24.37
C LYS A 442 38.57 6.64 25.50
N LYS A 443 37.55 5.83 25.19
CA LYS A 443 36.95 4.87 26.17
C LYS A 443 35.97 3.82 25.61
N CYS A 444 35.53 3.88 24.35
CA CYS A 444 34.51 2.93 23.84
C CYS A 444 35.02 1.76 22.97
N ILE A 445 36.31 1.69 22.64
CA ILE A 445 36.84 0.62 21.77
C ILE A 445 37.09 -0.72 22.52
N GLY A 446 37.05 -0.71 23.86
CA GLY A 446 37.33 -1.91 24.68
C GLY A 446 36.16 -2.87 24.92
N LYS A 447 34.92 -2.51 24.54
CA LYS A 447 33.73 -3.36 24.82
C LYS A 447 33.09 -3.99 23.58
N TRP A 448 33.41 -3.53 22.37
CA TRP A 448 32.85 -4.08 21.13
C TRP A 448 33.61 -5.31 20.59
N THR A 449 34.85 -5.55 21.02
CA THR A 449 35.69 -6.67 20.54
C THR A 449 35.51 -7.99 21.30
N LYS A 450 34.67 -8.04 22.35
CA LYS A 450 34.39 -9.28 23.12
C LYS A 450 33.10 -10.01 22.72
N GLN A 451 32.15 -9.38 22.02
CA GLN A 451 30.90 -10.02 21.61
C GLN A 451 30.94 -10.65 20.21
N ALA A 452 31.85 -10.22 19.33
CA ALA A 452 32.01 -10.80 17.99
C ALA A 452 32.82 -12.12 17.95
N LYS A 453 33.35 -12.60 19.08
CA LYS A 453 34.15 -13.84 19.17
C LYS A 453 33.40 -15.04 19.75
N ILE A 454 32.12 -14.90 20.10
CA ILE A 454 31.32 -16.00 20.71
C ILE A 454 30.35 -16.64 19.68
N PHE A 455 30.17 -16.06 18.50
CA PHE A 455 29.27 -16.59 17.46
C PHE A 455 29.95 -17.20 16.22
N SER A 456 31.29 -17.34 16.22
CA SER A 456 32.03 -17.87 15.06
C SER A 456 32.69 -19.25 15.28
N SER A 457 32.23 -20.04 16.27
CA SER A 457 32.86 -21.33 16.59
C SER A 457 31.88 -22.44 16.93
N THR A 458 30.99 -22.80 16.00
CA THR A 458 30.39 -24.15 15.92
C THR A 458 29.76 -24.32 14.54
N GLY A 459 30.30 -25.22 13.71
CA GLY A 459 29.68 -25.61 12.44
C GLY A 459 30.66 -25.90 11.30
N ARG A 460 31.64 -26.80 11.52
CA ARG A 460 32.48 -27.38 10.47
C ARG A 460 32.07 -28.85 10.32
N LEU A 461 31.41 -29.23 9.22
CA LEU A 461 31.18 -30.62 8.77
C LEU A 461 30.99 -30.55 7.23
N HIS A 462 32.08 -30.63 6.46
CA HIS A 462 32.52 -31.80 5.68
C HIS A 462 31.53 -32.27 4.60
N SER A 463 31.82 -31.85 3.36
CA SER A 463 31.40 -32.50 2.13
C SER A 463 32.40 -33.60 1.75
N THR A 464 31.95 -34.82 1.48
CA THR A 464 32.52 -35.65 0.40
C THR A 464 31.58 -36.81 0.04
N ARG A 465 31.33 -36.89 -1.28
CA ARG A 465 30.72 -37.94 -2.11
C ARG A 465 29.20 -37.96 -2.23
#